data_AF-A0A7H4LWA6-F1
#
_entry.id   AF-A0A7H4LWA6-F1
#
_cell.length_a   1.000
_cell.length_b   1.000
_cell.length_c   1.000
_cell.angle_alpha   90.00
_cell.angle_beta   90.00
_cell.angle_gamma   90.00
#
_symmetry.space_group_name_H-M   'P 1'
#
loop_
_entity.id
_entity.type
_entity.pdbx_description
1 polymer ?
#
loop_
_entity_poly.entity_id
_entity_poly.type
_entity_poly.pdbx_seq_one_letter_code
_entity_poly.pdbx_strand_id
1 'polypeptide(L)'
;MNGKRRLLGSFNHGSMANAMPQAIGAKATAPDRQVVAMCGDGGFSMLMGDFLSLAQMKLPVKIVIFNNSVLGFVAMEMKAGAI
;
A
#
# COMPACT_ATOMS: atom_id res chain seq x y z
N MET A 1 6.89 -17.56 -1.49
CA MET A 1 7.76 -16.89 -0.49
C MET A 1 8.88 -17.87 -0.10
N ASN A 2 10.14 -17.44 0.00
CA ASN A 2 11.29 -18.32 0.30
C ASN A 2 11.55 -18.53 1.82
N GLY A 3 10.50 -18.48 2.66
CA GLY A 3 10.62 -18.57 4.13
C GLY A 3 11.18 -17.33 4.84
N LYS A 4 11.99 -16.51 4.17
CA LYS A 4 12.61 -15.28 4.73
C LYS A 4 11.76 -14.02 4.50
N ARG A 5 11.01 -13.98 3.39
CA ARG A 5 10.10 -12.86 3.06
C ARG A 5 8.86 -12.86 3.96
N ARG A 6 8.22 -11.70 4.07
CA ARG A 6 6.95 -11.49 4.78
C ARG A 6 6.02 -10.72 3.85
N LEU A 7 4.72 -10.99 3.98
CA LEU A 7 3.65 -10.30 3.28
C LEU A 7 2.75 -9.68 4.34
N LEU A 8 2.48 -8.40 4.21
CA LEU A 8 1.59 -7.64 5.08
C LEU A 8 0.45 -7.08 4.24
N GLY A 9 -0.74 -7.01 4.83
CA GLY A 9 -1.92 -6.48 4.18
C GLY A 9 -3.11 -6.46 5.13
N SER A 10 -4.10 -5.62 4.83
CA SER A 10 -5.39 -5.59 5.53
C SER A 10 -6.27 -6.76 5.07
N PHE A 11 -5.81 -8.00 5.25
CA PHE A 11 -6.47 -9.17 4.65
C PHE A 11 -7.80 -9.54 5.30
N ASN A 12 -7.89 -9.41 6.63
CA ASN A 12 -9.11 -9.74 7.36
C ASN A 12 -10.09 -8.57 7.39
N HIS A 13 -9.57 -7.35 7.58
CA HIS A 13 -10.42 -6.16 7.71
C HIS A 13 -10.80 -5.56 6.34
N GLY A 14 -9.99 -5.75 5.30
CA GLY A 14 -10.29 -5.26 3.95
C GLY A 14 -10.14 -3.75 3.76
N SER A 15 -9.52 -3.04 4.71
CA SER A 15 -9.35 -1.58 4.60
C SER A 15 -8.37 -1.20 3.48
N MET A 16 -8.77 -0.21 2.68
CA MET A 16 -7.92 0.42 1.67
C MET A 16 -6.83 1.29 2.30
N ALA A 17 -5.93 1.82 1.48
CA ALA A 17 -4.82 2.68 1.91
C ALA A 17 -3.83 2.04 2.90
N ASN A 18 -3.90 0.72 3.11
CA ASN A 18 -3.12 0.02 4.12
C ASN A 18 -1.62 -0.10 3.77
N ALA A 19 -1.27 -0.16 2.49
CA ALA A 19 0.07 -0.55 2.04
C ALA A 19 1.17 0.42 2.52
N MET A 20 0.97 1.74 2.40
CA MET A 20 1.99 2.73 2.79
C MET A 20 2.15 2.83 4.33
N PRO A 21 1.09 3.00 5.14
CA PRO A 21 1.24 3.07 6.60
C PRO A 21 1.81 1.78 7.20
N GLN A 22 1.39 0.61 6.71
CA GLN A 22 1.98 -0.66 7.14
C GLN A 22 3.47 -0.76 6.76
N ALA A 23 3.87 -0.22 5.60
CA ALA A 23 5.27 -0.19 5.18
C ALA A 23 6.12 0.79 6.01
N ILE A 24 5.56 1.93 6.44
CA ILE A 24 6.22 2.85 7.39
C ILE A 24 6.57 2.09 8.68
N GLY A 25 5.58 1.44 9.29
CA GLY A 25 5.81 0.64 10.51
C GLY A 25 6.81 -0.48 10.29
N ALA A 26 6.65 -1.26 9.20
CA ALA A 26 7.57 -2.35 8.88
C ALA A 26 9.03 -1.88 8.68
N LYS A 27 9.23 -0.72 8.05
CA LYS A 27 10.56 -0.16 7.82
C LYS A 27 11.17 0.41 9.10
N ALA A 28 10.36 1.02 9.97
CA ALA A 28 10.80 1.49 11.27
C ALA A 28 11.22 0.33 12.19
N THR A 29 10.51 -0.80 12.18
CA THR A 29 10.84 -1.99 13.00
C THR A 29 12.02 -2.78 12.46
N ALA A 30 12.22 -2.82 11.14
CA ALA A 30 13.29 -3.56 10.50
C ALA A 30 14.11 -2.67 9.55
N PRO A 31 14.91 -1.73 10.07
CA PRO A 31 15.59 -0.70 9.30
C PRO A 31 16.57 -1.27 8.25
N ASP A 32 17.17 -2.43 8.50
CA ASP A 32 18.11 -3.06 7.54
C ASP A 32 17.41 -3.85 6.43
N ARG A 33 16.10 -4.09 6.56
CA ARG A 33 15.34 -4.86 5.58
C ARG A 33 14.78 -3.95 4.49
N GLN A 34 14.78 -4.45 3.25
CA GLN A 34 14.02 -3.81 2.18
C GLN A 34 12.52 -4.00 2.44
N VAL A 35 11.79 -2.89 2.35
CA VAL A 35 10.32 -2.86 2.43
C VAL A 35 9.80 -2.28 1.13
N VAL A 36 8.86 -2.99 0.51
CA VAL A 36 8.19 -2.57 -0.74
C VAL A 36 6.71 -2.45 -0.46
N ALA A 37 6.16 -1.25 -0.66
CA ALA A 37 4.73 -0.98 -0.57
C ALA A 37 4.12 -1.09 -1.97
N MET A 38 3.22 -2.05 -2.15
CA MET A 38 2.45 -2.22 -3.39
C MET A 38 1.11 -1.51 -3.22
N CYS A 39 1.00 -0.29 -3.74
CA CYS A 39 -0.14 0.59 -3.53
C CYS A 39 -0.99 0.67 -4.80
N GLY A 40 -2.32 0.62 -4.68
CA GLY A 40 -3.19 1.19 -5.72
C GLY A 40 -3.12 2.72 -5.66
N ASP A 41 -3.36 3.41 -6.77
CA ASP A 41 -3.47 4.87 -6.84
C ASP A 41 -4.55 5.44 -5.91
N GLY A 42 -5.75 4.86 -5.89
CA GLY A 42 -6.82 5.28 -4.99
C GLY A 42 -6.48 5.05 -3.51
N GLY A 43 -5.84 3.93 -3.18
CA GLY A 43 -5.39 3.67 -1.81
C GLY A 43 -4.23 4.59 -1.39
N PHE A 44 -3.32 4.90 -2.30
CA PHE A 44 -2.21 5.82 -2.03
C PHE A 44 -2.72 7.25 -1.77
N SER A 45 -3.64 7.74 -2.60
CA SER A 45 -4.17 9.10 -2.49
C SER A 45 -4.95 9.33 -1.19
N MET A 46 -5.65 8.31 -0.68
CA MET A 46 -6.42 8.37 0.56
C MET A 46 -5.61 8.77 1.79
N LEU A 47 -4.35 8.33 1.90
CA LEU A 47 -3.45 8.65 3.01
C LEU A 47 -2.15 9.29 2.52
N MET A 48 -2.20 10.04 1.42
CA MET A 48 -1.02 10.60 0.76
C MET A 48 -0.18 11.53 1.66
N GLY A 49 -0.79 12.12 2.70
CA GLY A 49 -0.07 12.94 3.69
C GLY A 49 1.09 12.18 4.36
N ASP A 50 0.92 10.87 4.60
CA ASP A 50 1.95 10.03 5.23
C ASP A 50 3.19 9.80 4.33
N PHE A 51 3.10 10.16 3.05
CA PHE A 51 4.26 10.17 2.17
C PHE A 51 5.34 11.13 2.67
N LEU A 52 4.94 12.26 3.27
CA LEU A 52 5.87 13.20 3.91
C LEU A 52 6.54 12.59 5.15
N SER A 53 5.81 11.75 5.89
CA SER A 53 6.31 11.06 7.08
C SER A 53 7.51 10.17 6.76
N LEU A 54 7.55 9.53 5.57
CA LEU A 54 8.71 8.75 5.12
C LEU A 54 9.98 9.60 5.00
N ALA A 55 9.85 10.82 4.46
CA ALA A 55 10.97 11.75 4.34
C ALA A 55 11.40 12.29 5.72
N GLN A 56 10.43 12.73 6.54
CA GLN A 56 10.67 13.26 7.87
C GLN A 56 11.38 12.25 8.78
N MET A 57 10.94 10.99 8.75
CA MET A 57 11.52 9.91 9.55
C MET A 57 12.70 9.20 8.89
N LYS A 58 13.12 9.63 7.69
CA LYS A 58 14.22 9.04 6.91
C LYS A 58 14.05 7.52 6.71
N LEU A 59 12.83 7.09 6.39
CA LEU A 59 12.50 5.67 6.17
C LEU A 59 12.50 5.35 4.67
N PRO A 60 13.53 4.66 4.13
CA PRO A 60 13.64 4.42 2.69
C PRO A 60 12.76 3.24 2.23
N VAL A 61 11.44 3.40 2.33
CA VAL A 61 10.45 2.47 1.76
C VAL A 61 10.44 2.61 0.24
N LYS A 62 10.33 1.49 -0.48
CA LYS A 62 10.13 1.48 -1.93
C LYS A 62 8.63 1.46 -2.22
N ILE A 63 8.09 2.55 -2.73
CA ILE A 63 6.67 2.63 -3.11
C ILE A 63 6.52 2.29 -4.58
N VAL A 64 5.63 1.36 -4.89
CA VAL A 64 5.20 1.03 -6.25
C VAL A 64 3.71 1.31 -6.34
N ILE A 65 3.34 2.30 -7.15
CA ILE A 65 1.94 2.70 -7.36
C ILE A 65 1.44 2.03 -8.64
N PHE A 66 0.41 1.21 -8.51
CA PHE A 66 -0.38 0.70 -9.61
C PHE A 66 -1.42 1.77 -9.98
N ASN A 67 -1.02 2.66 -10.89
CA ASN A 67 -1.90 3.71 -11.39
C ASN A 67 -2.71 3.19 -12.59
N ASN A 68 -3.97 2.87 -12.33
CA ASN A 68 -4.97 2.55 -13.35
C ASN A 68 -6.06 3.64 -13.45
N SER A 69 -5.94 4.73 -12.68
CA SER A 69 -6.85 5.88 -12.64
C SER A 69 -8.29 5.52 -12.25
N VAL A 70 -8.50 4.38 -11.58
CA VAL A 70 -9.83 3.88 -11.20
C VAL A 70 -9.80 3.12 -9.87
N LEU A 71 -10.93 3.08 -9.16
CA LEU A 71 -11.13 2.13 -8.07
C LEU A 71 -11.46 0.76 -8.66
N GLY A 72 -10.42 -0.06 -8.90
CA GLY A 72 -10.50 -1.26 -9.75
C GLY A 72 -11.66 -2.22 -9.46
N PHE A 73 -11.87 -2.62 -8.19
CA PHE A 73 -12.97 -3.51 -7.84
C PHE A 73 -14.34 -2.88 -8.07
N VAL A 74 -14.51 -1.60 -7.71
CA VAL A 74 -15.75 -0.85 -7.92
C VAL A 74 -16.04 -0.73 -9.42
N ALA A 75 -15.03 -0.40 -10.22
CA ALA A 75 -15.18 -0.30 -11.67
C ALA A 75 -15.53 -1.64 -12.33
N MET A 76 -14.99 -2.77 -11.82
CA MET A 76 -15.37 -4.10 -12.30
C MET A 76 -16.80 -4.46 -11.91
N GLU A 77 -17.20 -4.17 -10.67
CA GLU A 77 -18.55 -4.43 -10.17
C GLU A 77 -19.60 -3.64 -10.96
N MET A 78 -19.37 -2.34 -11.21
CA MET A 78 -20.25 -1.52 -12.04
C MET A 78 -20.39 -2.07 -13.47
N LYS A 79 -19.30 -2.57 -14.08
CA LYS A 79 -19.33 -3.18 -15.42
C LYS A 79 -20.05 -4.52 -15.45
N ALA A 80 -19.89 -5.34 -14.41
CA ALA A 80 -20.53 -6.65 -14.32
C ALA A 80 -22.01 -6.56 -13.94
N GLY A 81 -22.39 -5.55 -13.14
CA GLY A 81 -23.72 -5.35 -12.61
C GLY A 81 -24.76 -4.81 -13.60
N ALA A 82 -24.36 -4.43 -14.82
CA ALA A 82 -25.26 -3.93 -15.87
C ALA A 82 -26.24 -2.83 -15.39
N ILE A 83 -25.72 -1.79 -14.74
CA ILE A 83 -26.35 -0.47 -14.64
C ILE A 83 -25.62 0.53 -15.52
#